data_AF-A0A9N9SNP6-F1
#
_entry.id   AF-A0A9N9SNP6-F1
#
_cell.length_a   1.000
_cell.length_b   1.000
_cell.length_c   1.000
_cell.angle_alpha   90.00
_cell.angle_beta   90.00
_cell.angle_gamma   90.00
#
_symmetry.space_group_name_H-M   'P 1'
#
loop_
_entity.id
_entity.type
_entity.pdbx_description
1 polymer ?
#
loop_
_entity_poly.entity_id
_entity_poly.type
_entity_poly.pdbx_seq_one_letter_code
_entity_poly.pdbx_strand_id
1 'polypeptide(L)'
;MPSNEVRTVVQFGNEPGLSRGKKRKKNKSVWKRSKSKLERNSEKLYLNSRGRIVSEKQFFHGVCSCPRKCRLLLSLEKRKNIFQSFYNLSNFNLQTAYIQICQIVINKGRHTAAQNHNKRSKTQIHTLPKKIGDIVPVCKSFFKKALQVSDGRITRALISKSRGGELIIPPLDKR
;
A
#
# COMPACT_ATOMS: atom_id res chain seq x y z
N MET A 1 6.46 -48.08 -78.87
CA MET A 1 6.84 -46.65 -78.81
C MET A 1 5.93 -45.95 -77.82
N PRO A 2 6.35 -45.65 -76.58
CA PRO A 2 5.52 -44.90 -75.65
C PRO A 2 5.75 -43.40 -75.84
N SER A 3 4.66 -42.66 -75.99
CA SER A 3 4.60 -41.21 -76.11
C SER A 3 4.86 -40.54 -74.77
N ASN A 4 5.77 -39.58 -74.73
CA ASN A 4 6.13 -38.78 -73.56
C ASN A 4 4.93 -37.92 -73.09
N GLU A 5 4.38 -38.20 -71.92
CA GLU A 5 3.46 -37.29 -71.23
C GLU A 5 4.24 -36.20 -70.50
N VAL A 6 4.03 -34.96 -70.93
CA VAL A 6 4.58 -33.75 -70.31
C VAL A 6 3.88 -33.53 -68.97
N ARG A 7 4.60 -33.71 -67.86
CA ARG A 7 4.14 -33.32 -66.52
C ARG A 7 4.06 -31.79 -66.44
N THR A 8 2.86 -31.24 -66.44
CA THR A 8 2.60 -29.84 -66.10
C THR A 8 2.79 -29.64 -64.59
N VAL A 9 3.77 -28.82 -64.23
CA VAL A 9 3.97 -28.38 -62.84
C VAL A 9 2.91 -27.31 -62.55
N VAL A 10 1.95 -27.65 -61.70
CA VAL A 10 0.94 -26.71 -61.21
C VAL A 10 1.63 -25.75 -60.23
N GLN A 11 1.75 -24.47 -60.60
CA GLN A 11 2.24 -23.42 -59.71
C GLN A 11 1.16 -23.12 -58.65
N PHE A 12 1.44 -23.44 -57.40
CA PHE A 12 0.63 -22.99 -56.26
C PHE A 12 0.91 -21.51 -56.01
N GLY A 13 -0.09 -20.65 -56.24
CA GLY A 13 -0.04 -19.24 -55.92
C GLY A 13 0.08 -19.00 -54.42
N ASN A 14 0.95 -18.06 -54.02
CA ASN A 14 1.05 -17.58 -52.65
C ASN A 14 -0.13 -16.66 -52.33
N GLU A 15 -1.07 -17.15 -51.53
CA GLU A 15 -2.13 -16.33 -50.94
C GLU A 15 -1.56 -15.35 -49.89
N PRO A 16 -1.93 -14.05 -49.92
CA PRO A 16 -1.45 -13.08 -48.96
C PRO A 16 -2.07 -13.36 -47.57
N GLY A 17 -1.23 -13.82 -46.65
CA GLY A 17 -1.63 -14.13 -45.27
C GLY A 17 -2.32 -12.96 -44.57
N LEU A 18 -3.47 -13.25 -43.96
CA LEU A 18 -4.25 -12.34 -43.11
C LEU A 18 -3.34 -11.55 -42.17
N SER A 19 -3.26 -10.23 -42.37
CA SER A 19 -2.47 -9.34 -41.52
C SER A 19 -2.90 -9.51 -40.05
N ARG A 20 -1.92 -9.76 -39.15
CA ARG A 20 -2.22 -9.90 -37.71
C ARG A 20 -2.86 -8.60 -37.22
N GLY A 21 -4.14 -8.65 -36.83
CA GLY A 21 -4.86 -7.50 -36.32
C GLY A 21 -4.11 -6.80 -35.19
N LYS A 22 -4.25 -5.47 -35.09
CA LYS A 22 -3.59 -4.68 -34.03
C LYS A 22 -3.93 -5.24 -32.65
N LYS A 23 -2.90 -5.50 -31.86
CA LYS A 23 -3.06 -5.94 -30.47
C LYS A 23 -3.92 -4.93 -29.70
N ARG A 24 -4.97 -5.40 -29.01
CA ARG A 24 -5.89 -4.54 -28.26
C ARG A 24 -5.12 -3.67 -27.25
N LYS A 25 -5.44 -2.38 -27.18
CA LYS A 25 -4.89 -1.47 -26.16
C LYS A 25 -5.28 -1.99 -24.77
N LYS A 26 -4.30 -2.18 -23.89
CA LYS A 26 -4.53 -2.64 -22.51
C LYS A 26 -5.10 -1.49 -21.68
N ASN A 27 -6.35 -1.60 -21.24
CA ASN A 27 -6.93 -0.67 -20.28
C ASN A 27 -6.85 -1.25 -18.84
N LYS A 28 -5.80 -0.89 -18.10
CA LYS A 28 -5.54 -1.44 -16.76
C LYS A 28 -6.57 -1.01 -15.71
N SER A 29 -7.26 0.13 -15.88
CA SER A 29 -8.20 0.64 -14.87
C SER A 29 -9.46 -0.24 -14.74
N VAL A 30 -9.86 -0.87 -15.85
CA VAL A 30 -11.02 -1.77 -15.91
C VAL A 30 -10.71 -3.14 -15.32
N TRP A 31 -9.43 -3.48 -15.12
CA TRP A 31 -9.06 -4.77 -14.57
C TRP A 31 -9.53 -4.88 -13.11
N LYS A 32 -10.20 -5.98 -12.79
CA LYS A 32 -10.75 -6.26 -11.44
C LYS A 32 -9.74 -5.97 -10.32
N ARG A 33 -8.47 -6.38 -10.52
CA ARG A 33 -7.38 -6.15 -9.56
C ARG A 33 -7.06 -4.68 -9.37
N SER A 34 -6.98 -3.90 -10.44
CA SER A 34 -6.68 -2.45 -10.38
C SER A 34 -7.83 -1.69 -9.71
N LYS A 35 -9.07 -2.01 -10.07
CA LYS A 35 -10.27 -1.43 -9.45
C LYS A 35 -10.31 -1.71 -7.94
N SER A 36 -10.13 -2.97 -7.55
CA SER A 36 -10.11 -3.37 -6.12
C SER A 36 -8.97 -2.73 -5.33
N LYS A 37 -7.82 -2.49 -5.97
CA LYS A 37 -6.69 -1.77 -5.34
C LYS A 37 -7.05 -0.32 -5.08
N LEU A 38 -7.63 0.36 -6.06
CA LEU A 38 -8.07 1.75 -5.93
C LEU A 38 -9.13 1.87 -4.83
N GLU A 39 -10.20 1.06 -4.90
CA GLU A 39 -11.29 1.06 -3.93
C GLU A 39 -10.77 0.86 -2.49
N ARG A 40 -9.90 -0.13 -2.27
CA ARG A 40 -9.26 -0.36 -0.96
C ARG A 40 -8.49 0.85 -0.44
N ASN A 41 -7.79 1.56 -1.32
CA ASN A 41 -6.96 2.71 -0.93
C ASN A 41 -7.78 4.00 -0.80
N SER A 42 -8.98 4.06 -1.37
CA SER A 42 -9.93 5.18 -1.28
C SER A 42 -11.06 4.92 -0.27
N GLU A 43 -10.86 4.00 0.68
CA GLU A 43 -11.83 3.64 1.74
C GLU A 43 -13.14 2.97 1.25
N LYS A 44 -13.31 2.73 -0.05
CA LYS A 44 -14.53 2.11 -0.60
C LYS A 44 -14.61 0.61 -0.32
N LEU A 45 -15.84 0.09 -0.28
CA LEU A 45 -16.07 -1.36 -0.30
C LEU A 45 -15.49 -1.97 -1.57
N TYR A 46 -15.00 -3.20 -1.50
CA TYR A 46 -14.44 -3.90 -2.66
C TYR A 46 -14.57 -5.41 -2.55
N LEU A 47 -14.52 -6.10 -3.69
CA LEU A 47 -14.46 -7.56 -3.75
C LEU A 47 -13.02 -8.04 -3.66
N ASN A 48 -12.74 -8.95 -2.72
CA ASN A 48 -11.43 -9.59 -2.67
C ASN A 48 -11.27 -10.64 -3.78
N SER A 49 -10.07 -11.20 -3.94
CA SER A 49 -9.79 -12.23 -4.95
C SER A 49 -10.60 -13.52 -4.78
N ARG A 50 -11.18 -13.75 -3.59
CA ARG A 50 -12.04 -14.87 -3.26
C ARG A 50 -13.53 -14.54 -3.42
N GLY A 51 -13.86 -13.38 -4.00
CA GLY A 51 -15.25 -12.94 -4.21
C GLY A 51 -15.97 -12.44 -2.95
N ARG A 52 -15.30 -12.31 -1.80
CA ARG A 52 -15.94 -11.80 -0.57
C ARG A 52 -15.90 -10.27 -0.57
N ILE A 53 -17.01 -9.66 -0.15
CA ILE A 53 -17.12 -8.21 0.08
C ILE A 53 -16.29 -7.85 1.30
N VAL A 54 -15.41 -6.86 1.12
CA VAL A 54 -14.72 -6.17 2.20
C VAL A 54 -15.43 -4.84 2.38
N SER A 55 -15.94 -4.58 3.59
CA SER A 55 -16.65 -3.35 3.90
C SER A 55 -15.77 -2.13 3.67
N GLU A 56 -16.43 -1.00 3.42
CA GLU A 56 -15.77 0.29 3.47
C GLU A 56 -15.10 0.52 4.83
N LYS A 57 -14.06 1.34 4.82
CA LYS A 57 -13.45 1.76 6.08
C LYS A 57 -14.36 2.79 6.71
N GLN A 58 -14.27 2.89 8.03
CA GLN A 58 -15.09 3.80 8.80
C GLN A 58 -14.20 4.52 9.81
N PHE A 59 -14.44 5.81 9.95
CA PHE A 59 -13.73 6.64 10.91
C PHE A 59 -13.96 6.11 12.33
N PHE A 60 -12.87 5.91 13.07
CA PHE A 60 -12.94 5.44 14.45
C PHE A 60 -13.20 6.59 15.42
N HIS A 61 -14.42 6.66 15.97
CA HIS A 61 -14.83 7.63 17.00
C HIS A 61 -14.34 7.28 18.41
N GLY A 62 -13.89 6.04 18.63
CA GLY A 62 -13.60 5.54 19.97
C GLY A 62 -12.30 6.09 20.58
N VAL A 63 -12.02 5.59 21.78
CA VAL A 63 -10.93 6.06 22.63
C VAL A 63 -9.89 4.97 22.89
N CYS A 64 -8.63 5.37 23.09
CA CYS A 64 -7.67 4.49 23.77
C CYS A 64 -7.87 4.63 25.28
N SER A 65 -7.73 3.52 26.01
CA SER A 65 -7.55 3.53 27.48
C SER A 65 -6.08 3.74 27.87
N CYS A 66 -5.32 4.44 27.04
CA CYS A 66 -3.87 4.51 27.18
C CYS A 66 -3.45 5.62 28.15
N PRO A 67 -2.37 5.44 28.95
CA PRO A 67 -1.92 6.45 29.93
C PRO A 67 -1.62 7.82 29.33
N ARG A 68 -1.24 7.86 28.04
CA ARG A 68 -0.98 9.09 27.28
C ARG A 68 -2.23 9.91 26.97
N LYS A 69 -3.43 9.42 27.33
CA LYS A 69 -4.73 10.07 27.09
C LYS A 69 -4.83 10.63 25.67
N CYS A 70 -4.48 9.83 24.65
CA CYS A 70 -4.39 10.28 23.25
C CYS A 70 -5.68 10.94 22.74
N ARG A 71 -6.83 10.61 23.37
CA ARG A 71 -8.10 11.28 23.08
C ARG A 71 -8.04 12.80 23.32
N LEU A 72 -7.42 13.22 24.41
CA LEU A 72 -7.38 14.63 24.80
C LEU A 72 -6.37 15.42 23.96
N LEU A 73 -5.38 14.73 23.39
CA LEU A 73 -4.34 15.38 22.61
C LEU A 73 -4.80 15.78 21.20
N LEU A 74 -5.78 15.07 20.62
CA LEU A 74 -6.31 15.30 19.28
C LEU A 74 -7.84 15.38 19.31
N SER A 75 -8.40 16.51 18.85
CA SER A 75 -9.86 16.68 18.72
C SER A 75 -10.46 15.66 17.76
N LEU A 76 -11.77 15.38 17.90
CA LEU A 76 -12.48 14.45 17.04
C LEU A 76 -12.42 14.90 15.57
N GLU A 77 -12.69 16.18 15.33
CA GLU A 77 -12.60 16.80 14.02
C GLU A 77 -11.21 16.61 13.40
N LYS A 78 -10.14 16.85 14.16
CA LYS A 78 -8.78 16.68 13.64
C LYS A 78 -8.50 15.24 13.23
N ARG A 79 -8.99 14.26 14.00
CA ARG A 79 -8.84 12.84 13.64
C ARG A 79 -9.61 12.49 12.38
N LYS A 80 -10.82 13.03 12.21
CA LYS A 80 -11.63 12.85 11.00
C LYS A 80 -10.88 13.42 9.79
N ASN A 81 -10.32 14.63 9.93
CA ASN A 81 -9.53 15.26 8.88
C ASN A 81 -8.29 14.42 8.54
N ILE A 82 -7.52 13.94 9.53
CA ILE A 82 -6.36 13.05 9.30
C ILE A 82 -6.78 11.80 8.51
N PHE A 83 -7.88 11.17 8.92
CA PHE A 83 -8.37 9.96 8.31
C PHE A 83 -8.78 10.19 6.84
N GLN A 84 -9.56 11.25 6.59
CA GLN A 84 -9.95 11.65 5.24
C GLN A 84 -8.74 12.02 4.38
N SER A 85 -7.82 12.84 4.89
CA SER A 85 -6.59 13.20 4.17
C SER A 85 -5.78 11.97 3.79
N PHE A 86 -5.70 10.96 4.67
CA PHE A 86 -4.99 9.72 4.41
C PHE A 86 -5.64 8.88 3.29
N TYR A 87 -6.97 8.73 3.29
CA TYR A 87 -7.68 7.95 2.28
C TYR A 87 -7.87 8.70 0.96
N ASN A 88 -7.93 10.03 0.98
CA ASN A 88 -7.96 10.87 -0.21
C ASN A 88 -6.72 10.67 -1.11
N LEU A 89 -5.58 10.29 -0.54
CA LEU A 89 -4.37 9.96 -1.31
C LEU A 89 -4.63 8.85 -2.34
N SER A 90 -5.57 7.93 -2.09
CA SER A 90 -6.01 6.84 -3.00
C SER A 90 -4.88 5.97 -3.57
N ASN A 91 -3.67 6.08 -3.03
CA ASN A 91 -2.46 5.48 -3.55
C ASN A 91 -1.68 4.83 -2.41
N PHE A 92 -1.39 3.54 -2.59
CA PHE A 92 -0.69 2.73 -1.60
C PHE A 92 0.68 3.32 -1.21
N ASN A 93 1.43 3.84 -2.17
CA ASN A 93 2.78 4.34 -1.95
C ASN A 93 2.72 5.64 -1.14
N LEU A 94 1.85 6.58 -1.53
CA LEU A 94 1.65 7.83 -0.81
C LEU A 94 1.16 7.58 0.63
N GLN A 95 0.24 6.65 0.82
CA GLN A 95 -0.20 6.22 2.16
C GLN A 95 0.94 5.59 2.98
N THR A 96 1.83 4.83 2.34
CA THR A 96 3.00 4.25 3.01
C THR A 96 4.00 5.33 3.42
N ALA A 97 4.25 6.31 2.55
CA ALA A 97 5.07 7.48 2.87
C ALA A 97 4.47 8.29 4.02
N TYR A 98 3.14 8.49 4.03
CA TYR A 98 2.45 9.14 5.15
C TYR A 98 2.69 8.41 6.47
N ILE A 99 2.52 7.07 6.48
CA ILE A 99 2.79 6.25 7.68
C ILE A 99 4.27 6.34 8.10
N GLN A 100 5.20 6.37 7.13
CA GLN A 100 6.63 6.53 7.40
C GLN A 100 6.93 7.86 8.08
N ILE A 101 6.40 8.97 7.59
CA ILE A 101 6.60 10.31 8.16
C ILE A 101 6.06 10.36 9.60
N CYS A 102 4.93 9.71 9.85
CA CYS A 102 4.31 9.59 11.17
C CYS A 102 5.03 8.62 12.14
N GLN A 103 6.24 8.17 11.81
CA GLN A 103 7.03 7.25 12.63
C GLN A 103 8.44 7.77 12.87
N ILE A 104 8.79 7.87 14.14
CA ILE A 104 10.14 8.22 14.61
C ILE A 104 10.78 6.95 15.17
N VAL A 105 12.02 6.67 14.77
CA VAL A 105 12.81 5.54 15.26
C VAL A 105 13.99 6.07 16.05
N ILE A 106 14.15 5.57 17.27
CA ILE A 106 15.22 5.96 18.18
C ILE A 106 16.02 4.70 18.52
N ASN A 107 17.35 4.78 18.42
CA ASN A 107 18.23 3.70 18.86
C ASN A 107 18.22 3.66 20.40
N LYS A 108 18.22 2.45 20.98
CA LYS A 108 18.37 2.33 22.43
C LYS A 108 19.79 2.73 22.84
N GLY A 109 19.93 3.66 23.78
CA GLY A 109 21.23 4.22 24.17
C GLY A 109 22.03 3.37 25.18
N ARG A 110 21.40 2.46 25.93
CA ARG A 110 22.11 1.67 26.98
C ARG A 110 21.62 0.23 27.01
N HIS A 111 22.55 -0.71 26.94
CA HIS A 111 22.33 -2.12 27.28
C HIS A 111 22.79 -2.31 28.73
N THR A 112 21.88 -2.68 29.64
CA THR A 112 22.30 -3.21 30.95
C THR A 112 22.80 -4.63 30.72
N ALA A 113 24.00 -4.97 31.20
CA ALA A 113 24.70 -6.23 30.95
C ALA A 113 23.86 -7.50 31.22
N ALA A 114 22.82 -7.42 32.05
CA ALA A 114 21.91 -8.51 32.39
C ALA A 114 20.78 -8.79 31.37
N GLN A 115 20.60 -7.96 30.32
CA GLN A 115 19.46 -8.08 29.38
C GLN A 115 19.84 -8.60 27.99
N ASN A 116 20.48 -9.77 27.92
CA ASN A 116 20.82 -10.43 26.65
C ASN A 116 19.64 -11.13 25.94
N HIS A 117 18.43 -11.12 26.51
CA HIS A 117 17.26 -11.77 25.89
C HIS A 117 16.47 -10.87 24.93
N ASN A 118 16.61 -9.55 24.99
CA ASN A 118 15.82 -8.64 24.16
C ASN A 118 16.64 -8.07 22.99
N LYS A 119 16.60 -8.76 21.84
CA LYS A 119 17.27 -8.35 20.59
C LYS A 119 16.77 -7.00 20.01
N ARG A 120 15.77 -6.35 20.63
CA ARG A 120 15.23 -5.08 20.13
C ARG A 120 16.20 -3.93 20.37
N SER A 121 16.91 -3.51 19.33
CA SER A 121 17.85 -2.36 19.34
C SER A 121 17.17 -0.99 19.11
N LYS A 122 15.92 -0.98 18.64
CA LYS A 122 15.22 0.25 18.22
C LYS A 122 13.86 0.42 18.90
N THR A 123 13.58 1.64 19.33
CA THR A 123 12.27 2.09 19.83
C THR A 123 11.53 2.82 18.71
N GLN A 124 10.24 2.55 18.57
CA GLN A 124 9.38 3.17 17.55
C GLN A 124 8.35 4.05 18.26
N ILE A 125 8.28 5.30 17.86
CA ILE A 125 7.30 6.28 18.32
C ILE A 125 6.36 6.59 17.16
N HIS A 126 5.05 6.52 17.42
CA HIS A 126 4.02 6.87 16.45
C HIS A 126 3.56 8.30 16.72
N THR A 127 3.51 9.13 15.69
CA THR A 127 3.09 10.53 15.79
C THR A 127 1.92 10.81 14.85
N LEU A 128 1.13 11.82 15.18
CA LEU A 128 0.06 12.34 14.32
C LEU A 128 0.07 13.87 14.32
N PRO A 129 -0.28 14.52 13.20
CA PRO A 129 -0.28 15.98 13.11
C PRO A 129 -1.45 16.58 13.88
N LYS A 130 -1.19 17.49 14.82
CA LYS A 130 -2.23 18.21 15.58
C LYS A 130 -2.59 19.53 14.90
N LYS A 131 -1.58 20.33 14.56
CA LYS A 131 -1.68 21.57 13.80
C LYS A 131 -0.63 21.57 12.69
N ILE A 132 -0.58 22.61 11.88
CA ILE A 132 0.51 22.81 10.92
C ILE A 132 1.81 22.93 11.71
N GLY A 133 2.83 22.12 11.38
CA GLY A 133 4.10 22.06 12.11
C GLY A 133 4.08 21.22 13.40
N ASP A 134 2.94 21.07 14.06
CA ASP A 134 2.86 20.34 15.34
C ASP A 134 2.55 18.86 15.16
N ILE A 135 3.46 18.01 15.67
CA ILE A 135 3.26 16.56 15.77
C ILE A 135 3.10 16.11 17.22
N VAL A 136 2.22 15.14 17.45
CA VAL A 136 1.94 14.61 18.78
C VAL A 136 2.22 13.12 18.84
N PRO A 137 2.97 12.63 19.85
CA PRO A 137 3.18 11.20 20.04
C PRO A 137 1.94 10.51 20.59
N VAL A 138 1.46 9.50 19.88
CA VAL A 138 0.30 8.69 20.23
C VAL A 138 0.69 7.23 20.46
N CYS A 139 -0.16 6.48 21.16
CA CYS A 139 0.07 5.04 21.31
C CYS A 139 -0.20 4.29 19.99
N LYS A 140 0.43 3.12 19.85
CA LYS A 140 0.30 2.26 18.67
C LYS A 140 -1.15 1.85 18.37
N SER A 141 -1.93 1.52 19.40
CA SER A 141 -3.33 1.11 19.23
C SER A 141 -4.20 2.25 18.71
N PHE A 142 -4.00 3.47 19.24
CA PHE A 142 -4.68 4.66 18.75
C PHE A 142 -4.30 4.97 17.31
N PHE A 143 -3.00 4.92 16.98
CA PHE A 143 -2.51 5.13 15.62
C PHE A 143 -3.14 4.15 14.61
N LYS A 144 -3.17 2.85 14.94
CA LYS A 144 -3.79 1.80 14.11
C LYS A 144 -5.26 2.07 13.83
N LYS A 145 -6.02 2.45 14.87
CA LYS A 145 -7.46 2.73 14.74
C LYS A 145 -7.72 4.03 14.00
N ALA A 146 -6.93 5.07 14.26
CA ALA A 146 -7.05 6.38 13.61
C ALA A 146 -6.83 6.30 12.10
N LEU A 147 -5.93 5.44 11.62
CA LEU A 147 -5.69 5.25 10.17
C LEU A 147 -6.36 3.98 9.61
N GLN A 148 -7.02 3.17 10.44
CA GLN A 148 -7.57 1.85 10.07
C GLN A 148 -6.55 0.95 9.35
N VAL A 149 -5.33 0.86 9.91
CA VAL A 149 -4.22 0.07 9.34
C VAL A 149 -3.82 -1.10 10.22
N SER A 150 -3.40 -2.20 9.59
CA SER A 150 -2.89 -3.37 10.29
C SER A 150 -1.48 -3.15 10.82
N ASP A 151 -1.10 -3.92 11.83
CA ASP A 151 0.22 -3.79 12.43
C ASP A 151 1.35 -4.10 11.43
N GLY A 152 1.18 -5.15 10.63
CA GLY A 152 2.13 -5.47 9.57
C GLY A 152 2.29 -4.33 8.55
N ARG A 153 1.27 -3.48 8.34
CA ARG A 153 1.41 -2.32 7.43
C ARG A 153 2.35 -1.28 8.03
N ILE A 154 2.22 -1.02 9.33
CA ILE A 154 3.06 -0.10 10.10
C ILE A 154 4.51 -0.58 10.12
N THR A 155 4.75 -1.86 10.37
CA THR A 155 6.11 -2.41 10.44
C THR A 155 6.80 -2.44 9.08
N ARG A 156 6.09 -2.84 8.01
CA ARG A 156 6.66 -2.83 6.65
C ARG A 156 6.98 -1.43 6.14
N ALA A 157 6.18 -0.42 6.51
CA ALA A 157 6.49 0.97 6.24
C ALA A 157 7.80 1.41 6.92
N LEU A 158 8.15 0.83 8.07
CA LEU A 158 9.39 1.14 8.77
C LEU A 158 10.64 0.47 8.14
N ILE A 159 10.49 -0.75 7.62
CA ILE A 159 11.61 -1.51 7.03
C ILE A 159 12.22 -0.74 5.85
N SER A 160 11.42 0.00 5.09
CA SER A 160 11.94 0.87 4.04
C SER A 160 12.79 2.01 4.58
N LYS A 161 12.64 2.50 5.83
CA LYS A 161 13.55 3.53 6.39
C LYS A 161 14.94 3.00 6.76
N SER A 162 15.14 1.69 6.84
CA SER A 162 16.30 1.10 7.56
C SER A 162 17.53 0.83 6.70
N ARG A 163 17.49 1.09 5.38
CA ARG A 163 18.55 0.71 4.43
C ARG A 163 19.52 1.81 4.02
N GLY A 164 19.52 2.99 4.67
CA GLY A 164 20.59 3.96 4.46
C GLY A 164 20.21 5.43 4.57
N GLY A 165 19.66 5.87 5.70
CA GLY A 165 19.64 7.30 6.13
C GLY A 165 18.78 8.28 5.32
N GLU A 166 18.57 8.07 4.02
CA GLU A 166 17.76 8.91 3.15
C GLU A 166 16.28 8.51 3.20
N LEU A 167 15.40 9.43 2.81
CA LEU A 167 13.97 9.20 2.65
C LEU A 167 13.73 8.17 1.54
N ILE A 168 13.85 6.89 1.90
CA ILE A 168 13.67 5.78 0.97
C ILE A 168 12.22 5.81 0.48
N ILE A 169 12.09 5.97 -0.83
CA ILE A 169 10.86 5.85 -1.60
C ILE A 169 10.10 4.63 -1.07
N PRO A 170 8.83 4.76 -0.66
CA PRO A 170 8.05 3.65 -0.15
C PRO A 170 8.10 2.48 -1.14
N PRO A 171 8.29 1.23 -0.67
CA PRO A 171 8.50 0.09 -1.55
C PRO A 171 7.28 -0.07 -2.46
N LEU A 172 7.53 -0.25 -3.76
CA LEU A 172 6.50 -0.42 -4.77
C LEU A 172 5.47 -1.47 -4.35
N ASP A 173 4.19 -1.15 -4.53
CA ASP A 173 3.09 -2.05 -4.21
C ASP A 173 3.14 -3.35 -5.03
N LYS A 174 3.64 -4.43 -4.41
CA LYS A 174 3.71 -5.78 -5.00
C LYS A 174 2.39 -6.58 -4.93
N ARG A 175 1.32 -6.00 -4.35
CA ARG A 175 0.07 -6.73 -4.04
C ARG A 175 -0.88 -6.84 -5.22
#